data_AF-A0A1G4XU34-F1
#
_entry.id   AF-A0A1G4XU34-F1
#
_cell.length_a   1.000
_cell.length_b   1.000
_cell.length_c   1.000
_cell.angle_alpha   90.00
_cell.angle_beta   90.00
_cell.angle_gamma   90.00
#
_symmetry.space_group_name_H-M   'P 1'
#
loop_
_entity.id
_entity.type
_entity.pdbx_description
1 polymer ?
#
loop_
_entity_poly.entity_id
_entity_poly.type
_entity_poly.pdbx_seq_one_letter_code
_entity_poly.pdbx_strand_id
1 'polypeptide(L)'
;MPGSPWSDDAPRPHATAISVDLRGGWSCAFHFRQTAGGSYAGVAEIAFDGLRRGSLVIMQQPSPDAAVARARLRAKQFVSSRSSVGYIPT
;
A
#
# COMPACT_ATOMS: atom_id res chain seq x y z
N MET A 1 5.76 5.61 -39.94
CA MET A 1 6.14 5.42 -38.53
C MET A 1 4.88 5.07 -37.75
N PRO A 2 4.63 3.80 -37.38
CA PRO A 2 3.53 3.50 -36.46
C PRO A 2 3.90 4.05 -35.08
N GLY A 3 3.01 4.87 -34.52
CA GLY A 3 3.19 5.56 -33.25
C GLY A 3 3.43 4.59 -32.11
N SER A 4 4.22 5.06 -31.14
CA SER A 4 4.53 4.35 -29.91
C SER A 4 3.27 3.69 -29.31
N PRO A 5 3.31 2.39 -28.97
CA PRO A 5 2.18 1.69 -28.34
C PRO A 5 1.84 2.22 -26.93
N TRP A 6 2.52 3.27 -26.48
CA TRP A 6 2.38 3.92 -25.18
C TRP A 6 1.68 5.28 -25.27
N SER A 7 1.21 5.69 -26.47
CA SER A 7 0.62 7.01 -26.72
C SER A 7 -0.90 7.06 -26.65
N ASP A 8 -1.58 6.01 -26.19
CA ASP A 8 -3.03 6.02 -26.08
C ASP A 8 -3.49 6.36 -24.67
N ASP A 9 -4.47 7.24 -24.64
CA ASP A 9 -5.41 7.65 -23.62
C ASP A 9 -6.12 6.47 -22.93
N ALA A 10 -5.38 5.46 -22.47
CA ALA A 10 -5.92 4.46 -21.58
C ALA A 10 -6.28 5.19 -20.28
N PRO A 11 -7.54 5.13 -19.78
CA PRO A 11 -7.84 5.63 -18.45
C PRO A 11 -6.81 4.97 -17.54
N ARG A 12 -5.94 5.76 -16.89
CA ARG A 12 -4.97 5.25 -15.94
C ARG A 12 -5.78 4.28 -15.08
N PRO A 13 -5.55 2.95 -15.14
CA PRO A 13 -6.43 2.01 -14.48
C PRO A 13 -6.48 2.46 -13.05
N HIS A 14 -7.65 2.93 -12.59
CA HIS A 14 -7.78 3.85 -11.46
C HIS A 14 -6.95 3.32 -10.30
N ALA A 15 -5.72 3.85 -10.15
CA ALA A 15 -4.79 3.38 -9.16
C ALA A 15 -5.42 3.81 -7.84
N THR A 16 -6.11 2.88 -7.22
CA THR A 16 -6.95 3.19 -6.09
C THR A 16 -5.99 3.38 -4.93
N ALA A 17 -5.84 4.64 -4.52
CA ALA A 17 -5.02 5.01 -3.40
C ALA A 17 -5.91 5.05 -2.16
N ILE A 18 -5.66 4.14 -1.22
CA ILE A 18 -6.37 4.13 0.06
C ILE A 18 -5.42 4.61 1.14
N SER A 19 -5.75 5.75 1.72
CA SER A 19 -5.12 6.23 2.94
C SER A 19 -5.74 5.50 4.13
N VAL A 20 -4.89 4.89 4.95
CA VAL A 20 -5.23 4.20 6.18
C VAL A 20 -4.51 4.92 7.31
N ASP A 21 -5.28 5.54 8.19
CA ASP A 21 -4.75 6.07 9.45
C ASP A 21 -4.38 4.90 10.39
N LEU A 22 -3.16 4.94 10.94
CA LEU A 22 -2.64 3.95 11.86
C LEU A 22 -2.34 4.62 13.20
N ARG A 23 -2.44 3.85 14.29
CA ARG A 23 -2.27 4.38 15.64
C ARG A 23 -0.90 5.03 15.84
N GLY A 24 -0.88 6.12 16.61
CA GLY A 24 0.35 6.78 17.05
C GLY A 24 1.01 7.62 15.97
N GLY A 25 0.24 8.36 15.16
CA GLY A 25 0.79 9.25 14.12
C GLY A 25 1.37 8.51 12.90
N TRP A 26 1.06 7.21 12.78
CA TRP A 26 1.41 6.43 11.61
C TRP A 26 0.33 6.59 10.55
N SER A 27 0.72 6.68 9.30
CA SER A 27 -0.20 6.71 8.16
C SER A 27 0.28 5.75 7.10
N CYS A 28 -0.65 5.13 6.39
CA CYS A 28 -0.33 4.21 5.31
C CYS A 28 -1.09 4.60 4.04
N ALA A 29 -0.37 4.87 2.96
CA ALA A 29 -0.93 5.12 1.64
C ALA A 29 -0.78 3.85 0.80
N PHE A 30 -1.87 3.13 0.58
CA PHE A 30 -1.87 1.92 -0.23
C PHE A 30 -2.25 2.21 -1.68
N HIS A 31 -1.28 2.10 -2.57
CA HIS A 31 -1.46 2.25 -4.01
C HIS A 31 -1.54 0.87 -4.65
N PHE A 32 -2.72 0.46 -5.11
CA PHE A 32 -2.89 -0.81 -5.80
C PHE A 32 -3.48 -0.65 -7.18
N ARG A 33 -3.16 -1.62 -8.05
CA ARG A 33 -3.64 -1.72 -9.41
C ARG A 33 -4.12 -3.13 -9.70
N GLN A 34 -5.12 -3.22 -10.56
CA GLN A 34 -5.51 -4.47 -11.17
C GLN A 34 -4.46 -4.86 -12.22
N THR A 35 -4.00 -6.10 -12.18
CA THR A 35 -3.11 -6.70 -13.17
C THR A 35 -3.93 -7.19 -14.36
N ALA A 36 -3.28 -7.41 -15.51
CA ALA A 36 -3.93 -7.89 -16.72
C ALA A 36 -4.66 -9.25 -16.53
N GLY A 37 -4.28 -10.03 -15.51
CA GLY A 37 -4.93 -11.29 -15.13
C GLY A 37 -6.08 -11.14 -14.13
N GLY A 38 -6.57 -9.93 -13.87
CA GLY A 38 -7.68 -9.67 -12.94
C GLY A 38 -7.32 -9.74 -11.46
N SER A 39 -6.03 -9.94 -11.12
CA SER A 39 -5.55 -9.90 -9.74
C SER A 39 -5.18 -8.48 -9.32
N TYR A 40 -5.04 -8.21 -8.03
CA TYR A 40 -4.72 -6.89 -7.49
C TYR A 40 -3.37 -6.89 -6.78
N ALA A 41 -2.44 -6.05 -7.22
CA ALA A 41 -1.12 -5.91 -6.61
C ALA A 41 -0.79 -4.44 -6.38
N GLY A 42 0.01 -4.15 -5.36
CA GLY A 42 0.24 -2.77 -4.96
C GLY A 42 1.37 -2.57 -3.98
N VAL A 43 1.65 -1.31 -3.68
CA VAL A 43 2.63 -0.89 -2.69
C VAL A 43 1.94 -0.01 -1.66
N ALA A 44 2.09 -0.37 -0.39
CA ALA A 44 1.67 0.40 0.76
C ALA A 44 2.85 1.20 1.29
N GLU A 45 2.82 2.51 1.14
CA GLU A 45 3.81 3.39 1.74
C GLU A 45 3.41 3.70 3.18
N ILE A 46 4.35 3.56 4.10
CA ILE A 46 4.13 3.80 5.52
C ILE A 46 4.91 5.05 5.92
N ALA A 47 4.19 6.03 6.43
CA ALA A 47 4.72 7.26 6.99
C ALA A 47 4.48 7.30 8.51
N PHE A 48 5.36 7.98 9.23
CA PHE A 48 5.21 8.31 10.64
C PHE A 48 5.45 9.80 10.78
N ASP A 49 4.48 10.53 11.31
CA ASP A 49 4.57 11.98 11.51
C ASP A 49 4.98 12.73 10.23
N GLY A 50 4.39 12.32 9.10
CA GLY A 50 4.69 12.87 7.76
C GLY A 50 6.00 12.38 7.11
N LEU A 51 6.87 11.68 7.85
CA LEU A 51 8.12 11.11 7.31
C LEU A 51 7.90 9.70 6.79
N ARG A 52 8.25 9.45 5.51
CA ARG A 52 8.21 8.11 4.92
C ARG A 52 9.21 7.18 5.64
N ARG A 53 8.71 6.16 6.33
CA ARG A 53 9.51 5.21 7.14
C ARG A 53 9.70 3.85 6.46
N GLY A 54 8.90 3.54 5.45
CA GLY A 54 9.05 2.32 4.67
C GLY A 54 7.97 2.14 3.63
N SER A 55 8.11 1.09 2.83
CA SER A 55 7.12 0.63 1.88
C SER A 55 6.90 -0.86 2.04
N LEU A 56 5.71 -1.31 1.70
CA LEU A 56 5.28 -2.69 1.81
C LEU A 56 4.68 -3.11 0.47
N VAL A 57 5.33 -4.07 -0.19
CA VAL A 57 4.84 -4.63 -1.44
C VAL A 57 3.79 -5.70 -1.14
N ILE A 58 2.57 -5.48 -1.62
CA ILE A 58 1.49 -6.47 -1.61
C ILE A 58 1.50 -7.19 -2.96
N MET A 59 1.90 -8.46 -2.92
CA MET A 59 1.86 -9.37 -4.05
C MET A 59 0.41 -9.58 -4.53
N GLN A 60 0.26 -10.11 -5.75
CA GLN A 60 -1.03 -10.35 -6.39
C GLN A 60 -2.03 -11.02 -5.44
N GLN A 61 -3.14 -10.33 -5.19
CA GLN A 61 -4.29 -10.79 -4.42
C GLN A 61 -5.48 -11.06 -5.35
N PRO A 62 -6.35 -12.00 -5.00
CA PRO A 62 -7.49 -12.37 -5.84
C PRO A 62 -8.58 -11.30 -5.91
N SER A 63 -8.59 -10.34 -4.97
CA SER A 63 -9.59 -9.28 -4.90
C SER A 63 -9.00 -7.96 -4.38
N PRO A 64 -9.63 -6.81 -4.68
CA PRO A 64 -9.14 -5.53 -4.19
C PRO A 64 -9.28 -5.45 -2.67
N ASP A 65 -10.39 -5.95 -2.11
CA ASP A 65 -10.60 -6.00 -0.66
C ASP A 65 -9.52 -6.84 0.04
N ALA A 66 -9.13 -8.00 -0.52
CA ALA A 66 -8.05 -8.81 0.02
C ALA A 66 -6.69 -8.08 -0.01
N ALA A 67 -6.42 -7.30 -1.07
CA ALA A 67 -5.22 -6.47 -1.15
C ALA A 67 -5.20 -5.40 -0.07
N VAL A 68 -6.33 -4.72 0.16
CA VAL A 68 -6.48 -3.69 1.19
C VAL A 68 -6.40 -4.27 2.58
N ALA A 69 -7.07 -5.39 2.85
CA ALA A 69 -7.01 -6.11 4.11
C ALA A 69 -5.57 -6.55 4.44
N ARG A 70 -4.84 -7.06 3.45
CA ARG A 70 -3.41 -7.41 3.59
C ARG A 70 -2.54 -6.19 3.84
N ALA A 71 -2.73 -5.09 3.10
CA ALA A 71 -2.01 -3.85 3.31
C ALA A 71 -2.22 -3.32 4.73
N ARG A 72 -3.48 -3.26 5.19
CA ARG A 72 -3.84 -2.85 6.56
C ARG A 72 -3.22 -3.75 7.62
N LEU A 73 -3.33 -5.07 7.46
CA LEU A 73 -2.78 -6.04 8.42
C LEU A 73 -1.26 -5.90 8.53
N ARG A 74 -0.57 -5.87 7.40
CA ARG A 74 0.89 -5.78 7.36
C ARG A 74 1.40 -4.42 7.83
N ALA A 75 0.71 -3.33 7.49
CA ALA A 75 1.05 -2.01 8.00
C ALA A 75 0.86 -1.94 9.53
N LYS A 76 -0.22 -2.52 10.07
CA LYS A 76 -0.38 -2.67 11.53
C LYS A 76 0.76 -3.46 12.17
N GLN A 77 1.14 -4.61 11.59
CA GLN A 77 2.28 -5.41 12.07
C GLN A 77 3.59 -4.63 12.06
N PHE A 78 3.82 -3.84 11.00
CA PHE A 78 4.99 -2.99 10.86
C PHE A 78 5.03 -1.86 11.89
N VAL A 79 3.88 -1.25 12.17
CA VAL A 79 3.75 -0.26 13.25
C VAL A 79 3.99 -0.93 14.59
N SER A 80 3.33 -2.06 14.88
CA SER A 80 3.50 -2.78 16.15
C SER A 80 4.93 -3.21 16.41
N SER A 81 5.67 -3.69 15.40
CA SER A 81 7.08 -4.08 15.58
C SER A 81 7.99 -2.88 15.83
N ARG A 82 7.64 -1.68 15.35
CA ARG A 82 8.42 -0.45 15.52
C ARG A 82 7.98 0.41 16.70
N SER A 83 6.72 0.31 17.12
CA SER A 83 6.18 0.94 18.33
C SER A 83 6.49 0.13 19.58
N SER A 84 6.98 -1.11 19.44
CA SER A 84 7.44 -1.96 20.55
C SER A 84 8.80 -1.54 21.12
N VAL A 85 9.45 -0.49 20.58
CA VAL A 85 10.46 0.27 21.32
C VAL A 85 9.70 1.17 22.29
N GLY A 86 9.38 0.62 23.46
CA GLY A 86 8.62 1.31 24.49
C GLY A 86 8.13 0.42 25.62
N TYR A 87 8.38 -0.90 25.59
CA TYR A 87 8.15 -1.74 26.76
C TYR A 87 9.43 -1.80 27.62
N ILE A 88 9.56 -0.83 28.52
CA ILE A 88 10.33 -1.00 29.76
C ILE A 88 9.32 -1.51 30.80
N PRO A 89 9.27 -2.81 31.13
CA PRO A 89 8.65 -3.21 32.38
C PRO A 89 9.57 -2.72 33.49
N THR A 90 9.02 -1.89 34.37
CA THR A 90 9.64 -1.43 35.62
C THR A 90 9.79 -2.60 36.59
#